data_AF-A0A822FP64-F1
#
_entry.id   AF-A0A822FP64-F1
#
_cell.length_a   1.000
_cell.length_b   1.000
_cell.length_c   1.000
_cell.angle_alpha   90.00
_cell.angle_beta   90.00
_cell.angle_gamma   90.00
#
_symmetry.space_group_name_H-M   'P 1'
#
loop_
_entity.id
_entity.type
_entity.pdbx_description
1 polymer ?
#
loop_
_entity_poly.entity_id
_entity_poly.type
_entity_poly.pdbx_seq_one_letter_code
_entity_poly.pdbx_strand_id
1 'polypeptide(L)'
;MVQDPTQFDCLVMPNLYGDILSDLCAGLIGGLGLTPSGNIGEGGAAIFEAVHGTAPDIAGQDKANPTALLLSAVMMLRHLHMFDKAELIEKACFDTIKEGK
;
A
#
# COMPACT_ATOMS: atom_id res chain seq x y z
N MET A 1 14.15 -13.00 3.72
CA MET A 1 12.76 -12.48 3.78
C MET A 1 11.95 -13.15 4.88
N VAL A 2 11.65 -14.46 4.79
CA VAL A 2 10.78 -15.14 5.78
C VAL A 2 11.42 -15.30 7.16
N GLN A 3 12.74 -15.52 7.24
CA GLN A 3 13.44 -15.68 8.53
C GLN A 3 13.70 -14.35 9.23
N ASP A 4 14.18 -13.36 8.48
CA ASP A 4 14.44 -12.01 8.96
C ASP A 4 14.16 -11.03 7.82
N PRO A 5 13.02 -10.33 7.81
CA PRO A 5 12.72 -9.31 6.82
C PRO A 5 13.38 -7.96 7.13
N THR A 6 13.89 -7.75 8.34
CA THR A 6 14.43 -6.45 8.79
C THR A 6 15.79 -6.11 8.19
N GLN A 7 16.45 -7.08 7.57
CA GLN A 7 17.73 -6.91 6.88
C GLN A 7 17.62 -6.18 5.53
N PHE A 8 16.41 -5.95 5.01
CA PHE A 8 16.17 -5.36 3.68
C PHE A 8 15.66 -3.93 3.77
N ASP A 9 16.06 -3.10 2.80
CA ASP A 9 15.61 -1.70 2.67
C ASP A 9 14.93 -1.49 1.30
N CYS A 10 15.70 -1.50 0.21
CA CYS A 10 15.19 -1.41 -1.16
C CYS A 10 15.57 -2.65 -1.98
N LEU A 11 14.61 -3.21 -2.71
CA LEU A 11 14.80 -4.38 -3.57
C LEU A 11 14.39 -4.04 -5.00
N VAL A 12 15.30 -4.23 -5.96
CA VAL A 12 15.05 -4.02 -7.39
C VAL A 12 15.22 -5.34 -8.12
N MET A 13 14.26 -5.68 -8.97
CA MET A 13 14.20 -6.98 -9.62
C MET A 13 13.38 -6.96 -10.92
N PRO A 14 13.57 -7.96 -11.82
CA PRO A 14 12.71 -8.17 -12.97
C PRO A 14 11.26 -8.47 -12.60
N ASN A 15 10.35 -8.29 -13.56
CA ASN A 15 8.90 -8.34 -13.38
C ASN A 15 8.40 -9.54 -12.54
N LEU A 16 8.63 -10.78 -13.00
CA LEU A 16 8.12 -11.98 -12.29
C LEU A 16 8.62 -12.10 -10.85
N TYR A 17 9.86 -11.68 -10.58
CA TYR A 17 10.39 -11.73 -9.23
C TYR A 17 9.79 -10.63 -8.36
N GLY A 18 9.55 -9.46 -8.97
CA GLY A 18 8.87 -8.32 -8.37
C GLY A 18 7.50 -8.72 -7.87
N ASP A 19 6.71 -9.30 -8.77
CA ASP A 19 5.35 -9.79 -8.52
C ASP A 19 5.30 -10.77 -7.33
N ILE A 20 6.16 -11.82 -7.36
CA ILE A 20 6.20 -12.82 -6.28
C ILE A 20 6.66 -12.22 -4.95
N LEU A 21 7.71 -11.38 -4.96
CA LEU A 21 8.28 -10.84 -3.73
C LEU A 21 7.45 -9.71 -3.13
N SER A 22 6.75 -8.90 -3.94
CA SER A 22 5.84 -7.87 -3.41
C SER A 22 4.68 -8.50 -2.65
N ASP A 23 4.10 -9.58 -3.18
CA ASP A 23 3.03 -10.32 -2.50
C ASP A 23 3.52 -10.99 -1.21
N LEU A 24 4.73 -11.56 -1.24
CA LEU A 24 5.35 -12.10 -0.04
C LEU A 24 5.53 -11.02 1.04
N CYS A 25 6.02 -9.83 0.67
CA CYS A 25 6.22 -8.73 1.61
C CYS A 25 4.89 -8.21 2.16
N ALA A 26 3.86 -8.06 1.32
CA ALA A 26 2.51 -7.70 1.75
C ALA A 26 1.97 -8.70 2.79
N GLY A 27 2.18 -10.01 2.56
CA GLY A 27 1.81 -11.06 3.50
C GLY A 27 2.45 -10.94 4.89
N LEU A 28 3.67 -10.39 4.99
CA LEU A 28 4.38 -10.21 6.27
C LEU A 28 3.77 -9.11 7.16
N ILE A 29 3.03 -8.16 6.58
CA ILE A 29 2.49 -7.00 7.30
C ILE A 29 0.98 -7.06 7.53
N GLY A 30 0.33 -8.18 7.20
CA GLY A 30 -1.12 -8.38 7.35
C GLY A 30 -1.91 -8.47 6.04
N GLY A 31 -1.23 -8.39 4.89
CA GLY A 31 -1.78 -8.71 3.57
C GLY A 31 -2.14 -7.51 2.69
N LEU A 32 -2.73 -7.82 1.54
CA LEU A 32 -3.01 -6.86 0.46
C LEU A 32 -4.00 -5.76 0.84
N GLY A 33 -4.86 -5.98 1.86
CA GLY A 33 -5.82 -4.98 2.35
C GLY A 33 -5.18 -3.78 3.06
N LEU A 34 -3.88 -3.87 3.40
CA LEU A 34 -3.13 -2.82 4.09
C LEU A 34 -1.99 -2.25 3.25
N THR A 35 -1.68 -2.86 2.11
CA THR A 35 -0.45 -2.57 1.36
C THR A 35 -0.71 -1.53 0.28
N PRO A 36 -0.03 -0.37 0.29
CA PRO A 36 -0.15 0.61 -0.78
C PRO A 36 0.78 0.29 -1.96
N SER A 37 0.49 0.86 -3.13
CA SER A 37 1.30 0.70 -4.35
C SER A 37 1.28 1.94 -5.25
N GLY A 38 2.34 2.10 -6.04
CA GLY A 38 2.48 3.15 -7.04
C GLY A 38 3.27 2.68 -8.27
N ASN A 39 2.72 2.94 -9.44
CA ASN A 39 3.33 2.71 -10.75
C ASN A 39 3.82 4.04 -11.31
N ILE A 40 5.11 4.12 -11.65
CA ILE A 40 5.74 5.33 -12.17
C ILE A 40 6.03 5.15 -13.66
N GLY A 41 5.57 6.10 -14.48
CA GLY A 41 5.80 6.15 -15.91
C GLY A 41 6.66 7.33 -16.32
N GLU A 42 7.03 7.36 -17.60
CA GLU A 42 7.75 8.49 -18.19
C GLU A 42 6.83 9.72 -18.36
N GLY A 43 7.43 10.89 -18.57
CA GLY A 43 6.68 12.13 -18.83
C GLY A 43 5.88 12.66 -17.64
N GLY A 44 6.19 12.21 -16.42
CA GLY A 44 5.49 12.62 -15.19
C GLY A 44 4.18 11.87 -14.93
N ALA A 45 3.90 10.79 -15.67
CA ALA A 45 2.76 9.94 -15.39
C ALA A 45 3.01 9.07 -14.15
N ALA A 46 2.04 8.99 -13.25
CA ALA A 46 2.07 8.10 -12.10
C ALA A 46 0.65 7.63 -11.76
N ILE A 47 0.51 6.35 -11.38
CA ILE A 47 -0.75 5.74 -10.96
C ILE A 47 -0.55 5.13 -9.58
N PHE A 48 -1.39 5.50 -8.62
CA PHE A 48 -1.36 4.95 -7.26
C PHE A 48 -2.64 4.15 -7.04
N GLU A 49 -2.49 2.90 -6.60
CA GLU A 49 -3.61 1.94 -6.55
C GLU A 49 -3.49 1.01 -5.34
N ALA A 50 -4.61 0.40 -4.96
CA ALA A 50 -4.60 -0.71 -4.02
C ALA A 50 -4.17 -1.99 -4.73
N VAL A 51 -3.45 -2.88 -4.03
CA VAL A 51 -2.99 -4.16 -4.59
C VAL A 51 -3.97 -5.32 -4.37
N HIS A 52 -5.00 -5.11 -3.55
CA HIS A 52 -6.01 -6.14 -3.34
C HIS A 52 -6.93 -6.28 -4.57
N GLY A 53 -7.52 -7.47 -4.73
CA GLY A 53 -8.54 -7.71 -5.75
C GLY A 53 -9.86 -6.99 -5.48
N THR A 54 -10.86 -7.23 -6.33
CA THR A 54 -12.15 -6.55 -6.29
C THR A 54 -13.09 -6.99 -5.16
N ALA A 55 -12.79 -8.12 -4.48
CA ALA A 55 -13.61 -8.69 -3.40
C ALA A 55 -15.12 -8.75 -3.74
N PRO A 56 -15.52 -9.46 -4.81
CA PRO A 56 -16.89 -9.44 -5.34
C PRO A 56 -17.94 -10.00 -4.37
N ASP A 57 -17.53 -10.87 -3.45
CA ASP A 57 -18.35 -11.48 -2.40
C ASP A 57 -18.85 -10.49 -1.36
N ILE A 58 -18.18 -9.33 -1.19
CA ILE A 58 -18.58 -8.25 -0.28
C ILE A 58 -18.90 -6.93 -1.00
N ALA A 59 -18.89 -6.92 -2.34
CA ALA A 59 -19.19 -5.74 -3.13
C ALA A 59 -20.61 -5.20 -2.81
N GLY A 60 -20.70 -3.90 -2.54
CA GLY A 60 -21.97 -3.23 -2.19
C GLY A 60 -22.49 -3.50 -0.77
N GLN A 61 -21.72 -4.19 0.08
CA GLN A 61 -22.14 -4.51 1.46
C GLN A 61 -21.55 -3.60 2.54
N ASP A 62 -20.80 -2.57 2.16
CA ASP A 62 -20.12 -1.66 3.09
C ASP A 62 -19.18 -2.38 4.09
N LYS A 63 -18.45 -3.37 3.59
CA LYS A 63 -17.48 -4.19 4.37
C LYS A 63 -16.03 -4.05 3.90
N ALA A 64 -15.78 -3.25 2.88
CA ALA A 64 -14.44 -3.13 2.31
C ALA A 64 -13.50 -2.43 3.30
N ASN A 65 -12.24 -2.87 3.35
CA ASN A 65 -11.18 -2.16 4.06
C ASN A 65 -10.55 -1.12 3.12
N PRO A 66 -10.71 0.20 3.34
CA PRO A 66 -10.18 1.22 2.45
C PRO A 66 -8.69 1.53 2.69
N THR A 67 -8.04 0.88 3.66
CA THR A 67 -6.69 1.25 4.14
C THR A 67 -5.64 1.23 3.03
N ALA A 68 -5.56 0.16 2.23
CA ALA A 68 -4.59 0.08 1.13
C ALA A 68 -4.74 1.25 0.14
N LEU A 69 -5.97 1.53 -0.31
CA LEU A 69 -6.23 2.62 -1.26
C LEU A 69 -5.92 4.00 -0.64
N LEU A 70 -6.27 4.19 0.63
CA LEU A 70 -5.98 5.42 1.36
C LEU A 70 -4.46 5.65 1.48
N LEU A 71 -3.69 4.61 1.81
CA LEU A 71 -2.24 4.71 1.89
C LEU A 71 -1.59 4.88 0.51
N SER A 72 -2.17 4.35 -0.56
CA SER A 72 -1.73 4.66 -1.94
C SER A 72 -1.98 6.13 -2.28
N ALA A 73 -3.08 6.72 -1.82
CA ALA A 73 -3.30 8.16 -1.94
C ALA A 73 -2.30 8.97 -1.10
N VAL A 74 -1.87 8.49 0.08
CA VAL A 74 -0.77 9.08 0.85
C VAL A 74 0.54 9.04 0.04
N MET A 75 0.87 7.92 -0.60
CA MET A 75 2.03 7.82 -1.50
C MET A 75 1.95 8.83 -2.65
N MET A 76 0.77 9.00 -3.25
CA MET A 76 0.51 10.01 -4.28
C MET A 76 0.78 11.43 -3.77
N LEU A 77 0.29 11.78 -2.57
CA LEU A 77 0.51 13.10 -1.98
C LEU A 77 2.00 13.36 -1.73
N ARG A 78 2.75 12.36 -1.28
CA ARG A 78 4.21 12.47 -1.14
C ARG A 78 4.90 12.67 -2.49
N HIS A 79 4.45 11.97 -3.53
CA HIS A 79 4.96 12.14 -4.90
C HIS A 79 4.67 13.55 -5.45
N LEU A 80 3.54 14.15 -5.08
CA LEU A 80 3.17 15.54 -5.41
C LEU A 80 3.82 16.60 -4.50
N HIS A 81 4.74 16.21 -3.61
CA HIS A 81 5.39 17.08 -2.62
C HIS A 81 4.43 17.73 -1.60
N MET A 82 3.26 17.13 -1.38
CA MET A 82 2.26 17.58 -0.41
C MET A 82 2.44 16.88 0.95
N PHE A 83 3.65 16.97 1.51
CA PHE A 83 4.09 16.17 2.66
C PHE A 83 3.21 16.36 3.91
N ASP A 84 2.85 17.59 4.27
CA ASP A 84 2.02 17.88 5.46
C ASP A 84 0.66 17.18 5.39
N LYS A 85 0.06 17.12 4.19
CA LYS A 85 -1.25 16.48 3.98
C LYS A 85 -1.12 14.96 4.03
N ALA A 86 -0.03 14.42 3.47
CA ALA A 86 0.27 13.00 3.52
C ALA A 86 0.45 12.53 4.98
N GLU A 87 1.24 13.26 5.76
CA GLU A 87 1.52 12.95 7.17
C GLU A 87 0.25 13.02 8.03
N LEU A 88 -0.59 14.03 7.82
CA LEU A 88 -1.86 14.16 8.54
C LEU A 88 -2.76 12.93 8.33
N ILE A 89 -2.91 12.49 7.09
CA ILE A 89 -3.78 11.34 6.73
C ILE A 89 -3.18 10.03 7.22
N GLU A 90 -1.87 9.82 7.01
CA GLU A 90 -1.17 8.61 7.45
C GLU A 90 -1.26 8.44 8.96
N LYS A 91 -0.99 9.51 9.72
CA LYS A 91 -1.08 9.49 11.17
C LYS A 91 -2.49 9.17 11.64
N ALA A 92 -3.51 9.81 11.06
CA ALA A 92 -4.90 9.53 11.41
C ALA A 92 -5.27 8.06 11.15
N CYS A 93 -4.86 7.51 10.00
CA CYS A 93 -5.09 6.11 9.66
C CYS A 93 -4.43 5.16 10.67
N PHE A 94 -3.16 5.40 11.02
CA PHE A 94 -2.45 4.59 12.00
C PHE A 94 -3.00 4.73 13.42
N ASP A 95 -3.41 5.94 13.83
CA ASP A 95 -4.05 6.17 15.12
C ASP A 95 -5.38 5.40 15.22
N THR A 96 -6.21 5.39 14.16
CA THR A 96 -7.45 4.61 14.09
C THR A 96 -7.19 3.10 14.20
N ILE A 97 -6.23 2.57 13.44
CA ILE A 97 -5.88 1.13 13.50
C ILE A 97 -5.35 0.77 14.91
N LYS A 98 -4.51 1.64 15.49
CA LYS A 98 -3.95 1.46 16.83
C LYS A 98 -5.00 1.51 17.93
N GLU A 99 -6.03 2.34 17.77
CA GLU A 99 -7.14 2.43 18.72
C GLU A 99 -7.98 1.13 18.75
N GLY A 100 -8.07 0.42 17.61
CA GLY A 100 -8.65 -0.92 17.52
C GLY A 100 -10.15 -0.99 17.85
N LYS A 101 -10.89 0.11 17.61
CA LYS A 101 -12.33 0.22 17.86
C LYS A 101 -13.13 0.22 16.57
#